data_AF-A0A1T4Z489-F1
#
_entry.id   AF-A0A1T4Z489-F1
#
_cell.length_a   1.000
_cell.length_b   1.000
_cell.length_c   1.000
_cell.angle_alpha   90.00
_cell.angle_beta   90.00
_cell.angle_gamma   90.00
#
_symmetry.space_group_name_H-M   'P 1'
#
loop_
_entity.id
_entity.type
_entity.pdbx_description
1 polymer ?
#
loop_
_entity_poly.entity_id
_entity_poly.type
_entity_poly.pdbx_seq_one_letter_code
_entity_poly.pdbx_strand_id
1 'polypeptide(L)' 'MFIVTPRVFFARLTEPEKVALFTACLSDATILRWVVEFAMSERIRSDNADLVTGLQALVTAGLLTAERQTELLA' A
#
# COMPACT_ATOMS: atom_id res chain seq x y z
N MET A 1 -9.04 3.52 -13.60
CA MET A 1 -8.73 4.62 -12.67
C MET A 1 -9.83 4.70 -11.63
N PHE A 2 -9.48 4.52 -10.35
CA PHE A 2 -10.43 4.64 -9.24
C PHE A 2 -10.03 5.76 -8.28
N ILE A 3 -11.01 6.21 -7.48
CA ILE A 3 -10.81 7.09 -6.33
C ILE A 3 -11.60 6.50 -5.16
N VAL A 4 -10.92 6.11 -4.09
CA VAL A 4 -11.53 5.45 -2.92
C VAL A 4 -10.98 6.03 -1.63
N THR A 5 -11.61 5.76 -0.49
CA THR A 5 -11.02 6.11 0.81
C THR A 5 -9.89 5.11 1.17
N PRO A 6 -8.94 5.48 2.05
CA PRO A 6 -7.92 4.56 2.53
C PRO A 6 -8.51 3.27 3.11
N ARG A 7 -9.63 3.38 3.84
CA ARG A 7 -10.34 2.22 4.40
C ARG A 7 -10.77 1.23 3.32
N VAL A 8 -11.35 1.73 2.22
CA VAL A 8 -11.82 0.88 1.11
C VAL A 8 -10.64 0.24 0.38
N PHE A 9 -9.53 0.96 0.20
CA PHE A 9 -8.33 0.38 -0.40
C PHE A 9 -7.68 -0.66 0.52
N PHE A 10 -7.51 -0.37 1.82
CA PHE A 10 -6.96 -1.32 2.80
C PHE A 10 -7.77 -2.61 2.89
N ALA A 11 -9.09 -2.54 2.66
CA ALA A 11 -9.95 -3.72 2.62
C ALA A 11 -9.65 -4.65 1.42
N ARG A 12 -8.93 -4.18 0.39
CA ARG A 12 -8.47 -5.02 -0.74
C ARG A 12 -7.29 -5.90 -0.38
N LEU A 13 -6.52 -5.54 0.65
CA LEU A 13 -5.42 -6.36 1.16
C LEU A 13 -5.99 -7.54 1.96
N THR A 14 -5.35 -8.69 1.82
CA THR A 14 -5.60 -9.89 2.62
C THR A 14 -5.02 -9.71 4.02
N GLU A 15 -5.47 -10.51 4.99
CA GLU A 15 -4.91 -10.47 6.34
C GLU A 15 -3.40 -10.77 6.39
N PRO A 16 -2.86 -11.78 5.66
CA PRO A 16 -1.40 -11.98 5.61
C PRO A 16 -0.64 -10.78 5.06
N GLU A 17 -1.15 -10.11 4.02
CA GLU A 17 -0.53 -8.90 3.46
C GLU A 17 -0.52 -7.75 4.47
N LYS A 18 -1.62 -7.57 5.22
CA LYS A 18 -1.68 -6.57 6.30
C LYS A 18 -0.67 -6.87 7.40
N VAL A 19 -0.60 -8.13 7.85
CA VAL A 19 0.37 -8.55 8.88
C VAL A 19 1.79 -8.28 8.39
N ALA A 20 2.15 -8.71 7.18
CA ALA A 20 3.48 -8.48 6.61
C ALA A 20 3.81 -6.98 6.52
N LEU A 21 2.87 -6.16 6.04
CA LEU A 21 3.01 -4.71 5.96
C LEU A 21 3.27 -4.09 7.34
N PHE A 22 2.44 -4.40 8.34
CA PHE A 22 2.59 -3.84 9.68
C PHE A 22 3.81 -4.37 10.42
N THR A 23 4.22 -5.62 10.20
CA THR A 23 5.50 -6.13 10.70
C THR A 23 6.67 -5.37 10.10
N ALA A 24 6.64 -5.06 8.80
CA ALA A 24 7.69 -4.26 8.16
C ALA A 24 7.77 -2.83 8.71
N CYS A 25 6.64 -2.22 9.09
CA CYS A 25 6.62 -0.90 9.74
C CYS A 25 7.41 -0.85 11.06
N LEU A 26 7.65 -1.99 11.73
CA LEU A 26 8.41 -2.04 12.98
C LEU A 26 9.92 -1.87 12.77
N SER A 27 10.42 -2.14 11.56
CA SER A 27 11.85 -2.12 11.24
C SER A 27 12.21 -1.21 10.06
N ASP A 28 11.23 -0.75 9.28
CA ASP A 28 11.43 0.16 8.14
C ASP A 28 10.61 1.45 8.31
N ALA A 29 11.32 2.54 8.64
CA ALA A 29 10.72 3.87 8.82
C ALA A 29 10.13 4.45 7.52
N THR A 30 10.63 4.03 6.35
CA THR A 30 10.09 4.47 5.05
C THR A 30 8.73 3.85 4.79
N ILE A 31 8.60 2.55 5.05
CA ILE A 31 7.31 1.85 4.94
C ILE A 31 6.32 2.40 5.98
N LEU A 32 6.75 2.61 7.23
CA LEU A 32 5.92 3.20 8.27
C LEU A 32 5.38 4.58 7.84
N ARG A 33 6.27 5.47 7.36
CA ARG A 33 5.86 6.80 6.89
C ARG A 33 4.84 6.71 5.76
N TRP A 34 5.08 5.86 4.77
CA TRP A 34 4.14 5.66 3.67
C TRP A 34 2.77 5.18 4.15
N VAL A 35 2.72 4.19 5.06
CA VAL A 35 1.46 3.68 5.62
C VAL A 35 0.70 4.78 6.38
N VAL A 36 1.40 5.61 7.14
CA VAL A 36 0.79 6.73 7.88
C VAL A 36 0.26 7.79 6.93
N GLU A 37 1.06 8.26 5.96
CA GLU A 37 0.64 9.24 4.96
C GLU A 37 -0.56 8.73 4.14
N PHE A 38 -0.51 7.45 3.75
CA PHE A 38 -1.60 6.75 3.08
C PHE A 38 -2.87 6.71 3.94
N ALA A 39 -2.76 6.37 5.23
CA ALA A 39 -3.91 6.27 6.14
C ALA A 39 -4.53 7.65 6.46
N MET A 40 -3.72 8.71 6.46
CA MET A 40 -4.16 10.09 6.70
C MET A 40 -4.76 10.76 5.46
N SER A 41 -4.59 10.17 4.28
CA SER A 41 -5.12 10.73 3.04
C SER A 41 -6.65 10.65 3.01
N GLU A 42 -7.34 11.71 2.56
CA GLU A 42 -8.81 11.65 2.43
C GLU A 42 -9.24 10.72 1.29
N ARG A 43 -8.42 10.61 0.25
CA ARG A 43 -8.70 9.85 -0.97
C ARG A 43 -7.42 9.22 -1.53
N ILE A 44 -7.56 8.00 -2.01
CA ILE A 44 -6.55 7.21 -2.70
C ILE A 44 -6.95 7.14 -4.16
N ARG A 45 -6.04 7.54 -5.04
CA ARG A 45 -6.22 7.48 -6.50
C ARG A 45 -5.24 6.48 -7.09
N SER A 46 -5.71 5.61 -7.98
CA SER A 46 -4.86 4.60 -8.62
C SER A 46 -3.71 5.18 -9.46
N ASP A 47 -3.83 6.43 -9.91
CA ASP A 47 -2.85 7.14 -10.73
C ASP A 47 -1.91 8.05 -9.92
N ASN A 48 -2.05 8.08 -8.58
CA ASN A 48 -1.19 8.88 -7.73
C ASN A 48 0.23 8.28 -7.69
N ALA A 49 1.23 9.10 -7.97
CA ALA A 49 2.63 8.66 -8.04
C ALA A 49 3.16 8.11 -6.71
N ASP A 50 2.73 8.67 -5.57
CA ASP A 50 3.17 8.22 -4.24
C ASP A 50 2.56 6.87 -3.88
N LEU A 51 1.31 6.62 -4.29
CA LEU A 51 0.68 5.30 -4.18
C LEU A 51 1.47 4.26 -4.98
N VAL A 52 1.74 4.54 -6.26
CA VAL A 52 2.46 3.62 -7.15
C VAL A 52 3.86 3.34 -6.62
N THR A 53 4.58 4.39 -6.19
CA THR A 53 5.92 4.29 -5.62
C THR A 53 5.93 3.46 -4.33
N GLY A 54 4.96 3.68 -3.44
CA GLY A 54 4.84 2.90 -2.21
C GLY A 54 4.56 1.42 -2.45
N LEU A 55 3.62 1.10 -3.34
CA LEU A 55 3.36 -0.30 -3.71
C LEU A 55 4.60 -0.95 -4.34
N GLN A 56 5.36 -0.23 -5.16
CA GLN A 56 6.61 -0.73 -5.73
C GLN A 56 7.70 -0.97 -4.67
N ALA A 57 7.76 -0.14 -3.62
CA ALA A 57 8.63 -0.36 -2.47
C ALA A 57 8.25 -1.65 -1.72
N LEU A 58 6.95 -1.92 -1.55
CA LEU A 58 6.47 -3.17 -0.95
C LEU A 58 6.85 -4.39 -1.79
N VAL A 59 6.79 -4.30 -3.12
CA VAL A 59 7.25 -5.37 -4.01
C VAL A 59 8.75 -5.59 -3.90
N THR A 60 9.54 -4.51 -3.88
CA THR A 60 11.00 -4.59 -3.74
C THR A 60 11.42 -5.20 -2.40
N ALA A 61 10.66 -4.93 -1.33
CA ALA A 61 10.84 -5.52 -0.02
C ALA A 61 10.33 -6.98 0.08
N GLY A 62 9.75 -7.53 -0.98
CA GLY A 62 9.19 -8.89 -1.00
C GLY A 62 7.89 -9.05 -0.22
N LEU A 63 7.21 -7.95 0.13
CA LEU A 63 5.95 -7.95 0.88
C LEU A 63 4.73 -8.16 -0.02
N LEU A 64 4.86 -7.80 -1.31
CA LEU A 64 3.87 -8.02 -2.37
C LEU A 64 4.57 -8.58 -3.61
N THR A 65 3.82 -9.21 -4.51
CA THR A 65 4.32 -9.52 -5.87
C THR A 65 3.98 -8.40 -6.84
N ALA A 66 4.66 -8.36 -8.00
CA ALA A 66 4.37 -7.38 -9.05
C ALA A 66 2.95 -7.54 -9.63
N GLU A 67 2.49 -8.78 -9.75
CA GLU A 67 1.12 -9.10 -10.16
C GLU A 67 0.12 -8.52 -9.15
N ARG A 68 0.42 -8.69 -7.85
CA ARG A 68 -0.45 -8.20 -6.79
C ARG A 68 -0.52 -6.67 -6.73
N GLN A 69 0.59 -5.99 -7.01
CA GLN A 69 0.60 -4.53 -7.19
C GLN A 69 -0.33 -4.11 -8.34
N THR A 70 -0.30 -4.83 -9.46
CA THR A 70 -1.14 -4.54 -10.63
C THR A 70 -2.62 -4.73 -10.30
N GLU A 71 -2.98 -5.79 -9.58
CA GLU A 71 -4.35 -6.03 -9.10
C GLU A 71 -4.85 -4.93 -8.17
N LEU A 72 -4.01 -4.41 -7.27
CA LEU A 72 -4.39 -3.35 -6.33
C LEU A 72 -4.63 -2.00 -7.04
N LEU A 73 -3.95 -1.76 -8.15
CA LEU A 73 -4.06 -0.54 -8.97
C LEU A 73 -5.19 -0.60 -10.02
N ALA A 74 -5.79 -1.76 -10.25
CA ALA A 74 -6.98 -1.93 -11.09
C ALA A 74 -8.25 -1.34 -10.42
#